data_AF-R9AGZ6-F1
#
_entry.id   AF-R9AGZ6-F1
#
_cell.length_a   1.000
_cell.length_b   1.000
_cell.length_c   1.000
_cell.angle_alpha   90.00
_cell.angle_beta   90.00
_cell.angle_gamma   90.00
#
_symmetry.space_group_name_H-M   'P 1'
#
loop_
_entity.id
_entity.type
_entity.pdbx_description
1 polymer ?
#
loop_
_entity_poly.entity_id
_entity_poly.type
_entity_poly.pdbx_seq_one_letter_code
_entity_poly.pdbx_strand_id
1 'polypeptide(L)'
;MSVIGRITHTFPLRAQVQARFVSRSAPVFSTKTQDAEKEKARKQLEKEKEKAKKAKDAVKTKLSPPKQAPTAWQLFFIEELDKARQQGKIEIGVISHSASELYKKLTDAEKMPYVEHSKELRAKQAKEFAEYIKSLPYDVLKKENSLRTKLRKQGKKGVQKIRDPNAPKRPLTAYFAYLKDLRDKEDFRQSIFGNDATGWLQSSIIDQSRAASDKWKALSEDVKQTYKDKATEAKKKYEDAKIEYQNSFL
;
A
#
# COMPACT_ATOMS: atom_id res chain seq x y z
N MET A 1 -30.56 58.38 41.64
CA MET A 1 -31.24 59.51 40.96
C MET A 1 -31.76 59.01 39.62
N SER A 2 -33.05 59.24 39.39
CA SER A 2 -33.85 58.76 38.26
C SER A 2 -33.81 59.75 37.11
N VAL A 3 -33.63 59.30 35.86
CA VAL A 3 -34.09 59.93 34.60
C VAL A 3 -34.15 58.81 33.54
N ILE A 4 -35.27 58.10 33.36
CA ILE A 4 -36.36 58.30 32.37
C ILE A 4 -35.88 58.50 30.92
N GLY A 5 -36.23 57.53 30.07
CA GLY A 5 -36.21 57.64 28.61
C GLY A 5 -36.94 56.46 27.97
N ARG A 6 -38.27 56.51 27.88
CA ARG A 6 -39.11 55.58 27.10
C ARG A 6 -39.04 55.93 25.62
N ILE A 7 -38.86 54.94 24.75
CA ILE A 7 -39.21 55.06 23.33
C ILE A 7 -40.09 53.86 22.97
N THR A 8 -41.38 54.15 22.82
CA THR A 8 -42.40 53.28 22.27
C THR A 8 -42.40 53.41 20.76
N HIS A 9 -42.28 52.31 20.02
CA HIS A 9 -42.70 52.28 18.61
C HIS A 9 -43.74 51.19 18.38
N THR A 10 -44.96 51.67 18.20
CA THR A 10 -46.17 50.98 17.77
C THR A 10 -46.16 50.78 16.25
N PHE A 11 -46.67 49.63 15.83
CA PHE A 11 -47.01 49.28 14.44
C PHE A 11 -48.00 50.27 13.81
N PRO A 12 -47.99 50.38 12.47
CA PRO A 12 -49.26 50.33 11.76
C PRO A 12 -49.27 49.30 10.61
N LEU A 13 -50.37 48.55 10.57
CA LEU A 13 -50.81 47.70 9.48
C LEU A 13 -51.44 48.55 8.36
N ARG A 14 -51.08 48.19 7.11
CA ARG A 14 -51.95 48.06 5.93
C ARG A 14 -52.60 49.35 5.37
N ALA A 15 -52.03 49.84 4.28
CA ALA A 15 -52.78 50.57 3.24
C ALA A 15 -52.72 49.79 1.92
N GLN A 16 -53.90 49.60 1.35
CA GLN A 16 -54.23 48.78 0.19
C GLN A 16 -53.95 49.60 -1.08
N VAL A 17 -53.01 49.16 -1.93
CA VAL A 17 -52.78 49.79 -3.24
C VAL A 17 -53.38 48.91 -4.32
N GLN A 18 -54.33 49.50 -5.05
CA GLN A 18 -55.12 48.91 -6.11
C GLN A 18 -54.24 48.41 -7.28
N ALA A 19 -54.56 47.21 -7.77
CA ALA A 19 -53.95 46.62 -8.94
C ALA A 19 -54.36 47.39 -10.21
N ARG A 20 -53.39 47.98 -10.92
CA ARG A 20 -53.54 48.32 -12.34
C ARG A 20 -53.12 47.12 -13.17
N PHE A 21 -54.10 46.45 -13.76
CA PHE A 21 -53.89 45.41 -14.76
C PHE A 21 -53.34 46.06 -16.03
N VAL A 22 -52.02 46.03 -16.22
CA VAL A 22 -51.40 46.29 -17.52
C VAL A 22 -51.15 44.92 -18.15
N SER A 23 -52.02 44.57 -19.09
CA SER A 23 -51.84 43.44 -20.01
C SER A 23 -50.55 43.64 -20.81
N ARG A 24 -49.45 43.03 -20.32
CA ARG A 24 -48.27 42.74 -21.13
C ARG A 24 -48.32 41.24 -21.44
N SER A 25 -48.76 40.91 -22.64
CA SER A 25 -48.55 39.59 -23.24
C SER A 25 -47.06 39.29 -23.27
N ALA A 26 -46.58 38.46 -22.35
CA ALA A 26 -45.23 37.91 -22.42
C ALA A 26 -45.13 37.01 -23.66
N PRO A 27 -44.14 37.21 -24.55
CA PRO A 27 -43.93 36.27 -25.64
C PRO A 27 -43.51 34.92 -25.05
N VAL A 28 -44.24 33.86 -25.39
CA VAL A 28 -43.86 32.47 -25.12
C VAL A 28 -42.65 32.15 -26.00
N PHE A 29 -41.48 32.60 -25.57
CA PHE A 29 -40.22 32.40 -26.29
C PHE A 29 -39.60 31.06 -25.85
N SER A 30 -39.84 30.03 -26.67
CA SER A 30 -39.08 28.77 -26.79
C SER A 30 -38.57 28.09 -25.50
N THR A 31 -39.44 27.32 -24.85
CA THR A 31 -39.06 26.29 -23.85
C THR A 31 -38.31 25.11 -24.48
N LYS A 32 -38.55 24.83 -25.78
CA LYS A 32 -37.93 23.70 -26.50
C LYS A 32 -36.40 23.79 -26.60
N THR A 33 -35.83 24.98 -26.78
CA THR A 33 -34.37 25.16 -26.89
C THR A 33 -33.66 25.04 -25.54
N GLN A 34 -34.26 25.56 -24.47
CA GLN A 34 -33.72 25.44 -23.11
C GLN A 34 -33.80 24.00 -22.58
N ASP A 35 -34.89 23.28 -22.86
CA ASP A 35 -35.03 21.86 -22.50
C ASP A 35 -34.06 20.98 -23.29
N ALA A 36 -33.85 21.24 -24.59
CA ALA A 36 -32.87 20.54 -25.41
C ALA A 36 -31.42 20.78 -24.98
N GLU A 37 -31.09 22.00 -24.53
CA GLU A 37 -29.76 22.35 -24.02
C GLU A 37 -29.51 21.69 -22.65
N LYS A 38 -30.52 21.65 -21.78
CA LYS A 38 -30.48 20.94 -20.49
C LYS A 38 -30.33 19.43 -20.65
N GLU A 39 -30.98 18.83 -21.65
CA GLU A 39 -30.83 17.40 -21.99
C GLU A 39 -29.42 17.09 -22.52
N LYS A 40 -28.87 17.95 -23.38
CA LYS A 40 -27.47 17.84 -23.87
C LYS A 40 -26.46 17.96 -22.73
N ALA A 41 -26.64 18.90 -21.80
CA ALA A 41 -25.78 19.04 -20.63
C ALA A 41 -25.85 17.81 -19.70
N ARG A 42 -27.05 17.24 -19.50
CA ARG A 42 -27.22 16.00 -18.71
C ARG A 42 -26.52 14.80 -19.36
N LYS A 43 -26.64 14.64 -20.68
CA LYS A 43 -25.93 13.60 -21.46
C LYS A 43 -24.41 13.77 -21.43
N GLN A 44 -23.90 15.00 -21.48
CA GLN A 44 -22.47 15.28 -21.33
C GLN A 44 -21.97 14.93 -19.92
N LEU A 45 -22.68 15.35 -18.87
CA LEU A 45 -22.34 15.02 -17.48
C LEU A 45 -22.37 13.50 -17.22
N GLU A 46 -23.33 12.79 -17.80
CA GLU A 46 -23.42 11.34 -17.69
C GLU A 46 -22.25 10.65 -18.41
N LYS A 47 -21.88 11.12 -19.61
CA LYS A 47 -20.70 10.65 -20.35
C LYS A 47 -19.40 10.94 -19.61
N GLU A 48 -19.28 12.07 -18.94
CA GLU A 48 -18.14 12.40 -18.07
C GLU A 48 -18.10 11.54 -16.80
N LYS A 49 -19.25 11.31 -16.16
CA LYS A 49 -19.36 10.39 -15.02
C LYS A 49 -19.03 8.96 -15.42
N GLU A 50 -19.44 8.52 -16.61
CA GLU A 50 -19.11 7.20 -17.15
C GLU A 50 -17.63 7.09 -17.50
N LYS A 51 -17.03 8.12 -18.11
CA LYS A 51 -15.57 8.21 -18.33
C LYS A 51 -14.81 8.22 -17.02
N ALA A 52 -15.28 8.94 -16.00
CA ALA A 52 -14.68 8.97 -14.68
C ALA A 52 -14.83 7.64 -13.93
N LYS A 53 -15.96 6.94 -14.08
CA LYS A 53 -16.16 5.57 -13.57
C LYS A 53 -15.22 4.60 -14.26
N LYS A 54 -15.17 4.59 -15.60
CA LYS A 54 -14.24 3.79 -16.41
C LYS A 54 -12.78 4.07 -16.04
N ALA A 55 -12.41 5.34 -15.81
CA ALA A 55 -11.09 5.72 -15.35
C ALA A 55 -10.80 5.22 -13.92
N LYS A 56 -11.77 5.28 -12.99
CA LYS A 56 -11.64 4.72 -11.64
C LYS A 56 -11.56 3.19 -11.65
N ASP A 57 -12.34 2.52 -12.49
CA ASP A 57 -12.39 1.06 -12.61
C ASP A 57 -11.15 0.50 -13.30
N ALA A 58 -10.60 1.20 -14.29
CA ALA A 58 -9.30 0.88 -14.88
C ALA A 58 -8.13 0.95 -13.86
N VAL A 59 -8.35 1.67 -12.76
CA VAL A 59 -7.37 1.93 -11.69
C VAL A 59 -7.62 1.03 -10.46
N LYS A 60 -8.68 0.20 -10.46
CA LYS A 60 -8.93 -0.80 -9.42
C LYS A 60 -8.11 -2.06 -9.69
N THR A 61 -7.54 -2.63 -8.63
CA THR A 61 -6.87 -3.93 -8.64
C THR A 61 -7.90 -5.02 -8.91
N LYS A 62 -7.70 -5.82 -9.97
CA LYS A 62 -8.66 -6.90 -10.32
C LYS A 62 -8.41 -8.19 -9.54
N LEU A 63 -7.18 -8.33 -9.05
CA LEU A 63 -6.75 -9.49 -8.27
C LEU A 63 -6.87 -9.22 -6.76
N SER A 64 -7.58 -10.10 -6.07
CA SER A 64 -7.75 -10.10 -4.61
C SER A 64 -7.01 -11.30 -3.99
N PRO A 65 -5.73 -11.14 -3.62
CA PRO A 65 -5.00 -12.20 -2.95
C PRO A 65 -5.61 -12.52 -1.56
N PRO A 66 -5.48 -13.76 -1.07
CA PRO A 66 -5.83 -14.12 0.30
C PRO A 66 -5.27 -13.12 1.33
N LYS A 67 -6.10 -12.72 2.29
CA LYS A 67 -5.72 -11.76 3.35
C LYS A 67 -4.63 -12.36 4.23
N GLN A 68 -3.77 -11.50 4.77
CA GLN A 68 -2.73 -11.94 5.71
C GLN A 68 -3.33 -12.61 6.93
N ALA A 69 -2.72 -13.72 7.36
CA ALA A 69 -3.12 -14.39 8.59
C ALA A 69 -2.92 -13.46 9.80
N PRO A 70 -3.84 -13.52 10.79
CA PRO A 70 -3.75 -12.68 11.97
C PRO A 70 -2.51 -13.02 12.80
N THR A 71 -1.93 -11.99 13.42
CA THR A 71 -0.84 -12.14 14.39
C THR A 71 -1.36 -12.68 15.72
N ALA A 72 -0.46 -13.17 16.58
CA ALA A 72 -0.82 -13.64 17.92
C ALA A 72 -1.59 -12.59 18.74
N TRP A 73 -1.14 -11.34 18.73
CA TRP A 73 -1.90 -10.22 19.32
C TRP A 73 -3.29 -10.07 18.69
N GLN A 74 -3.41 -10.23 17.36
CA GLN A 74 -4.69 -10.02 16.67
C GLN A 74 -5.70 -11.08 17.06
N LEU A 75 -5.25 -12.32 17.24
CA LEU A 75 -6.07 -13.42 17.74
C LEU A 75 -6.55 -13.14 19.16
N PHE A 76 -5.64 -12.75 20.06
CA PHE A 76 -6.00 -12.35 21.43
C PHE A 76 -7.00 -11.19 21.44
N PHE A 77 -6.76 -10.16 20.63
CA PHE A 77 -7.64 -9.01 20.55
C PHE A 77 -9.02 -9.34 19.97
N ILE A 78 -9.08 -10.21 18.97
CA ILE A 78 -10.36 -10.70 18.42
C ILE A 78 -11.14 -11.43 19.52
N GLU A 79 -10.48 -12.28 20.30
CA GLU A 79 -11.11 -12.98 21.42
C GLU A 79 -11.64 -12.01 22.49
N GLU A 80 -10.84 -11.02 22.89
CA GLU A 80 -11.27 -9.99 23.85
C GLU A 80 -12.40 -9.12 23.32
N LEU A 81 -12.38 -8.78 22.01
CA LEU A 81 -13.49 -8.10 21.36
C LEU A 81 -14.77 -8.94 21.37
N ASP A 82 -14.66 -10.24 21.12
CA ASP A 82 -15.81 -11.14 21.11
C ASP A 82 -16.39 -11.32 22.53
N LYS A 83 -15.55 -11.40 23.56
CA LYS A 83 -15.99 -11.37 24.97
C LYS A 83 -16.75 -10.09 25.29
N ALA A 84 -16.20 -8.93 24.91
CA ALA A 84 -16.85 -7.64 25.12
C ALA A 84 -18.17 -7.51 24.33
N ARG A 85 -18.25 -8.11 23.13
CA ARG A 85 -19.48 -8.14 22.32
C ARG A 85 -20.61 -8.92 22.97
N GLN A 86 -20.28 -10.00 23.66
CA GLN A 86 -21.25 -10.78 24.43
C GLN A 86 -21.75 -10.00 25.66
N GLN A 87 -20.96 -9.06 26.19
CA GLN A 87 -21.29 -8.25 27.36
C GLN A 87 -22.13 -6.99 27.06
N GLY A 88 -22.24 -6.53 25.81
CA GLY A 88 -23.14 -5.44 25.42
C GLY A 88 -22.51 -4.37 24.51
N LYS A 89 -23.02 -3.12 24.56
CA LYS A 89 -22.55 -2.01 23.70
C LYS A 89 -21.05 -1.76 23.91
N ILE A 90 -20.32 -1.90 22.80
CA ILE A 90 -18.87 -1.95 22.76
C ILE A 90 -18.29 -0.59 22.35
N GLU A 91 -17.42 -0.03 23.17
CA GLU A 91 -16.48 1.00 22.73
C GLU A 91 -15.15 0.36 22.30
N ILE A 92 -14.98 0.16 21.00
CA ILE A 92 -13.81 -0.53 20.40
C ILE A 92 -12.48 0.11 20.84
N GLY A 93 -12.44 1.45 20.98
CA GLY A 93 -11.24 2.18 21.39
C GLY A 93 -10.78 1.84 22.80
N VAL A 94 -11.71 1.73 23.76
CA VAL A 94 -11.43 1.38 25.15
C VAL A 94 -10.91 -0.06 25.25
N ILE A 95 -11.50 -0.98 24.48
CA ILE A 95 -11.09 -2.38 24.46
C ILE A 95 -9.73 -2.55 23.79
N SER A 96 -9.44 -1.81 22.72
CA SER A 96 -8.11 -1.85 22.10
C SER A 96 -7.01 -1.44 23.05
N HIS A 97 -7.24 -0.43 23.89
CA HIS A 97 -6.27 0.02 24.88
C HIS A 97 -6.08 -1.03 25.98
N SER A 98 -7.18 -1.45 26.62
CA SER A 98 -7.15 -2.45 27.71
C SER A 98 -6.58 -3.80 27.26
N ALA A 99 -7.01 -4.34 26.12
CA ALA A 99 -6.46 -5.58 25.56
C ALA A 99 -4.95 -5.48 25.26
N SER A 100 -4.47 -4.31 24.83
CA SER A 100 -3.04 -4.10 24.62
C SER A 100 -2.23 -4.12 25.92
N GLU A 101 -2.78 -3.59 27.01
CA GLU A 101 -2.16 -3.67 28.33
C GLU A 101 -2.18 -5.09 28.89
N LEU A 102 -3.30 -5.79 28.75
CA LEU A 102 -3.43 -7.20 29.14
C LEU A 102 -2.41 -8.07 28.39
N TYR A 103 -2.31 -7.92 27.06
CA TYR A 103 -1.36 -8.69 26.25
C TYR A 103 0.10 -8.44 26.65
N LYS A 104 0.45 -7.22 27.10
CA LYS A 104 1.80 -6.93 27.60
C LYS A 104 2.09 -7.64 28.93
N LYS A 105 1.08 -7.77 29.79
CA LYS A 105 1.19 -8.42 31.11
C LYS A 105 1.17 -9.96 31.03
N LEU A 106 0.62 -10.53 29.96
CA LEU A 106 0.62 -11.98 29.74
C LEU A 106 2.04 -12.54 29.73
N THR A 107 2.22 -13.68 30.37
CA THR A 107 3.45 -14.47 30.35
C THR A 107 3.67 -15.10 28.98
N ASP A 108 4.89 -15.54 28.70
CA ASP A 108 5.19 -16.21 27.43
C ASP A 108 4.38 -17.51 27.28
N ALA A 109 4.16 -18.24 28.37
CA ALA A 109 3.34 -19.46 28.39
C ALA A 109 1.88 -19.20 27.98
N GLU A 110 1.28 -18.10 28.43
CA GLU A 110 -0.09 -17.73 28.05
C GLU A 110 -0.17 -17.20 26.60
N LYS A 111 0.94 -16.65 26.08
CA LYS A 111 1.05 -16.22 24.68
C LYS A 111 1.24 -17.39 23.72
N MET A 112 1.84 -18.49 24.16
CA MET A 112 2.13 -19.67 23.34
C MET A 112 0.94 -20.14 22.47
N PRO A 113 -0.27 -20.38 23.00
CA PRO A 113 -1.39 -20.84 22.17
C PRO A 113 -1.72 -19.87 21.03
N TYR A 114 -1.65 -18.56 21.27
CA TYR A 114 -1.88 -17.56 20.22
C TYR A 114 -0.75 -17.54 19.17
N VAL A 115 0.50 -17.76 19.60
CA VAL A 115 1.65 -17.86 18.71
C VAL A 115 1.55 -19.09 17.82
N GLU A 116 1.20 -20.24 18.38
CA GLU A 116 1.00 -21.49 17.64
C GLU A 116 -0.18 -21.37 16.67
N HIS A 117 -1.33 -20.87 17.13
CA HIS A 117 -2.48 -20.66 16.25
C HIS A 117 -2.17 -19.68 15.11
N SER A 118 -1.46 -18.58 15.40
CA SER A 118 -0.98 -17.65 14.35
C SER A 118 -0.04 -18.33 13.36
N LYS A 119 0.84 -19.22 13.82
CA LYS A 119 1.76 -19.99 12.95
C LYS A 119 1.00 -20.95 12.04
N GLU A 120 0.00 -21.66 12.56
CA GLU A 120 -0.86 -22.54 11.78
C GLU A 120 -1.66 -21.77 10.73
N LEU A 121 -2.28 -20.65 11.10
CA LEU A 121 -3.03 -19.81 10.17
C LEU A 121 -2.12 -19.23 9.08
N ARG A 122 -0.88 -18.82 9.43
CA ARG A 122 0.12 -18.41 8.44
C ARG A 122 0.48 -19.53 7.48
N ALA A 123 0.63 -20.76 7.98
CA ALA A 123 0.93 -21.91 7.13
C ALA A 123 -0.24 -22.22 6.17
N LYS A 124 -1.49 -22.19 6.66
CA LYS A 124 -2.69 -22.36 5.82
C LYS A 124 -2.79 -21.27 4.75
N GLN A 125 -2.66 -20.01 5.16
CA GLN A 125 -2.70 -18.86 4.26
C GLN A 125 -1.56 -18.90 3.23
N ALA A 126 -0.37 -19.36 3.60
CA ALA A 126 0.74 -19.52 2.66
C ALA A 126 0.43 -20.57 1.58
N LYS A 127 -0.25 -21.67 1.93
CA LYS A 127 -0.71 -22.68 0.97
C LYS A 127 -1.78 -22.12 0.04
N GLU A 128 -2.83 -21.53 0.59
CA GLU A 128 -3.90 -20.89 -0.19
C GLU A 128 -3.35 -19.79 -1.11
N PHE A 129 -2.40 -19.00 -0.63
CA PHE A 129 -1.76 -17.97 -1.43
C PHE A 129 -0.90 -18.57 -2.54
N ALA A 130 -0.16 -19.65 -2.29
CA ALA A 130 0.61 -20.34 -3.32
C ALA A 130 -0.31 -20.95 -4.41
N GLU A 131 -1.43 -21.58 -4.02
CA GLU A 131 -2.44 -22.08 -4.94
C GLU A 131 -3.10 -20.96 -5.76
N TYR A 132 -3.45 -19.85 -5.10
CA TYR A 132 -3.98 -18.67 -5.76
C TYR A 132 -3.00 -18.12 -6.81
N ILE A 133 -1.71 -18.03 -6.49
CA ILE A 133 -0.71 -17.57 -7.47
C ILE A 133 -0.61 -18.54 -8.65
N LYS A 134 -0.54 -19.84 -8.41
CA LYS A 134 -0.49 -20.86 -9.46
C LYS A 134 -1.72 -20.82 -10.37
N SER A 135 -2.89 -20.49 -9.83
CA SER A 135 -4.13 -20.38 -10.62
C SER A 135 -4.16 -19.20 -11.60
N LEU A 136 -3.26 -18.22 -11.44
CA LEU A 136 -3.26 -16.99 -12.22
C LEU A 136 -2.26 -17.04 -13.38
N PRO A 137 -2.64 -16.69 -14.62
CA PRO A 137 -1.68 -16.57 -15.70
C PRO A 137 -0.60 -15.52 -15.39
N TYR A 138 0.65 -15.82 -15.73
CA TYR A 138 1.81 -14.95 -15.49
C TYR A 138 1.59 -13.51 -15.99
N ASP A 139 1.00 -13.34 -17.18
CA ASP A 139 0.75 -12.02 -17.77
C ASP A 139 -0.26 -11.19 -16.99
N VAL A 140 -1.27 -11.82 -16.40
CA VAL A 140 -2.27 -11.16 -15.55
C VAL A 140 -1.58 -10.67 -14.27
N LEU A 141 -0.78 -11.53 -13.64
CA LEU A 141 0.00 -11.19 -12.45
C LEU A 141 0.99 -10.03 -12.72
N LYS A 142 1.66 -10.04 -13.88
CA LYS A 142 2.59 -8.99 -14.31
C LYS A 142 1.87 -7.66 -14.53
N LYS A 143 0.73 -7.65 -15.23
CA LYS A 143 -0.08 -6.45 -15.47
C LYS A 143 -0.60 -5.86 -14.16
N GLU A 144 -1.16 -6.69 -13.28
CA GLU A 144 -1.64 -6.27 -11.96
C GLU A 144 -0.51 -5.66 -11.12
N ASN A 145 0.65 -6.30 -11.06
CA ASN A 145 1.80 -5.79 -10.32
C ASN A 145 2.31 -4.44 -10.85
N SER A 146 2.22 -4.22 -12.17
CA SER A 146 2.52 -2.92 -12.80
C SER A 146 1.52 -1.85 -12.35
N LEU A 147 0.22 -2.16 -12.35
CA LEU A 147 -0.83 -1.26 -11.85
C LEU A 147 -0.63 -0.93 -10.37
N ARG A 148 -0.42 -1.93 -9.51
CA ARG A 148 -0.12 -1.76 -8.08
C ARG A 148 1.08 -0.86 -7.84
N THR A 149 2.13 -1.00 -8.65
CA THR A 149 3.31 -0.13 -8.58
C THR A 149 2.99 1.32 -8.95
N LYS A 150 2.20 1.54 -10.02
CA LYS A 150 1.74 2.88 -10.42
C LYS A 150 0.88 3.54 -9.33
N LEU A 151 -0.05 2.78 -8.74
CA LEU A 151 -0.89 3.23 -7.63
C LEU A 151 -0.08 3.66 -6.41
N ARG A 152 0.95 2.90 -6.06
CA ARG A 152 1.86 3.25 -4.96
C ARG A 152 2.64 4.54 -5.25
N LYS A 153 3.10 4.72 -6.49
CA LYS A 153 3.75 5.98 -6.93
C LYS A 153 2.80 7.19 -6.86
N GLN A 154 1.50 6.97 -7.04
CA GLN A 154 0.45 7.97 -6.87
C GLN A 154 0.03 8.18 -5.40
N GLY A 155 0.73 7.58 -4.43
CA GLY A 155 0.48 7.77 -3.00
C GLY A 155 -0.57 6.85 -2.37
N LYS A 156 -1.14 5.89 -3.11
CA LYS A 156 -2.08 4.92 -2.50
C LYS A 156 -1.34 3.99 -1.53
N LYS A 157 -1.73 4.04 -0.26
CA LYS A 157 -1.24 3.16 0.81
C LYS A 157 -1.90 1.77 0.71
N GLY A 158 -1.23 0.74 1.22
CA GLY A 158 -1.77 -0.64 1.25
C GLY A 158 -1.71 -1.43 -0.07
N VAL A 159 -1.29 -0.80 -1.18
CA VAL A 159 -1.21 -1.47 -2.49
C VAL A 159 0.18 -2.06 -2.72
N GLN A 160 0.44 -3.23 -2.12
CA GLN A 160 1.70 -3.94 -2.27
C GLN A 160 1.71 -4.88 -3.46
N LYS A 161 2.89 -5.08 -4.04
CA LYS A 161 3.13 -6.05 -5.12
C LYS A 161 2.81 -7.46 -4.63
N ILE A 162 2.08 -8.23 -5.42
CA ILE A 162 1.85 -9.65 -5.21
C ILE A 162 3.17 -10.39 -5.55
N ARG A 163 3.76 -11.06 -4.56
CA ARG A 163 5.06 -11.74 -4.66
C ARG A 163 4.86 -13.25 -4.52
N ASP A 164 5.28 -14.00 -5.52
CA ASP A 164 5.34 -15.45 -5.46
C ASP A 164 6.64 -15.91 -4.77
N PRO A 165 6.57 -16.82 -3.77
CA PRO A 165 7.75 -17.46 -3.20
C PRO A 165 8.61 -18.25 -4.21
N ASN A 166 8.00 -18.83 -5.26
CA ASN A 166 8.69 -19.64 -6.27
C ASN A 166 9.34 -18.80 -7.37
N ALA A 167 9.09 -17.48 -7.42
CA ALA A 167 9.71 -16.61 -8.40
C ALA A 167 11.23 -16.54 -8.19
N PRO A 168 12.06 -16.78 -9.22
CA PRO A 168 13.50 -16.71 -9.08
C PRO A 168 13.92 -15.31 -8.62
N LYS A 169 14.86 -15.26 -7.68
CA LYS A 169 15.40 -14.00 -7.18
C LYS A 169 16.43 -13.45 -8.16
N ARG A 170 16.44 -12.13 -8.32
CA ARG A 170 17.46 -11.46 -9.15
C ARG A 170 18.85 -11.75 -8.58
N PRO A 171 19.82 -12.10 -9.43
CA PRO A 171 21.18 -12.35 -8.97
C PRO A 171 21.85 -11.06 -8.53
N LEU A 172 22.89 -11.20 -7.72
CA LEU A 172 23.73 -10.09 -7.30
C LEU A 172 24.52 -9.56 -8.48
N THR A 173 24.66 -8.24 -8.59
CA THR A 173 25.59 -7.63 -9.55
C THR A 173 27.03 -7.83 -9.08
N ALA A 174 28.01 -7.60 -9.94
CA ALA A 174 29.44 -7.78 -9.62
C ALA A 174 29.84 -7.09 -8.30
N TYR A 175 29.45 -5.82 -8.14
CA TYR A 175 29.73 -5.06 -6.92
C TYR A 175 29.00 -5.62 -5.68
N PHE A 176 27.75 -6.05 -5.80
CA PHE A 176 27.04 -6.64 -4.66
C PHE A 176 27.56 -8.04 -4.30
N ALA A 177 28.05 -8.81 -5.26
CA ALA A 177 28.75 -10.07 -5.01
C ALA A 177 30.07 -9.82 -4.26
N TYR A 178 30.82 -8.79 -4.66
CA TYR A 178 31.99 -8.32 -3.92
C TYR A 178 31.66 -7.86 -2.49
N LEU A 179 30.60 -7.05 -2.30
CA LEU A 179 30.15 -6.63 -0.97
C LEU A 179 29.71 -7.81 -0.10
N LYS A 180 29.08 -8.83 -0.69
CA LYS A 180 28.72 -10.06 0.02
C LYS A 180 29.99 -10.78 0.49
N ASP A 181 30.95 -10.98 -0.42
CA ASP A 181 32.22 -11.62 -0.08
C ASP A 181 33.02 -10.83 0.98
N LEU A 182 33.01 -9.49 0.93
CA LEU A 182 33.60 -8.65 1.98
C LEU A 182 32.95 -8.81 3.36
N ARG A 183 31.64 -9.09 3.42
CA ARG A 183 30.93 -9.29 4.67
C ARG A 183 31.12 -10.71 5.21
N ASP A 184 31.11 -11.69 4.32
CA ASP A 184 31.09 -13.10 4.68
C ASP A 184 32.50 -13.68 4.87
N LYS A 185 33.51 -13.23 4.11
CA LYS A 185 34.87 -13.78 4.12
C LYS A 185 35.82 -12.86 4.86
N GLU A 186 36.25 -13.28 6.05
CA GLU A 186 37.21 -12.56 6.88
C GLU A 186 38.53 -12.32 6.12
N ASP A 187 39.15 -13.35 5.56
CA ASP A 187 40.44 -13.24 4.86
C ASP A 187 40.39 -12.23 3.70
N PHE A 188 39.28 -12.24 2.95
CA PHE A 188 39.09 -11.30 1.86
C PHE A 188 38.91 -9.88 2.39
N ARG A 189 38.12 -9.69 3.46
CA ARG A 189 37.98 -8.38 4.11
C ARG A 189 39.32 -7.86 4.62
N GLN A 190 40.12 -8.71 5.26
CA GLN A 190 41.46 -8.38 5.73
C GLN A 190 42.41 -8.01 4.59
N SER A 191 42.32 -8.68 3.43
CA SER A 191 43.15 -8.31 2.26
C SER A 191 42.86 -6.89 1.72
N ILE A 192 41.64 -6.38 1.94
CA ILE A 192 41.20 -5.08 1.42
C ILE A 192 41.35 -3.96 2.46
N PHE A 193 41.04 -4.25 3.72
CA PHE A 193 40.98 -3.28 4.82
C PHE A 193 42.11 -3.45 5.85
N GLY A 194 42.93 -4.50 5.76
CA GLY A 194 44.01 -4.77 6.71
C GLY A 194 43.48 -4.91 8.14
N ASN A 195 44.18 -4.27 9.08
CA ASN A 195 43.84 -4.27 10.51
C ASN A 195 42.48 -3.60 10.81
N ASP A 196 41.96 -2.77 9.90
CA ASP A 196 40.68 -2.08 10.07
C ASP A 196 39.48 -2.94 9.63
N ALA A 197 39.70 -4.21 9.25
CA ALA A 197 38.63 -5.13 8.81
C ALA A 197 37.50 -5.26 9.83
N THR A 198 37.82 -5.47 11.11
CA THR A 198 36.84 -5.59 12.19
C THR A 198 36.10 -4.28 12.44
N GLY A 199 36.82 -3.15 12.38
CA GLY A 199 36.25 -1.81 12.53
C GLY A 199 35.27 -1.47 11.41
N TRP A 200 35.61 -1.84 10.16
CA TRP A 200 34.71 -1.70 9.03
C TRP A 200 33.41 -2.49 9.22
N LEU A 201 33.49 -3.75 9.68
CA LEU A 201 32.29 -4.58 9.89
C LEU A 201 31.35 -4.01 10.97
N GLN A 202 31.91 -3.41 12.01
CA GLN A 202 31.15 -2.80 13.11
C GLN A 202 30.63 -1.38 12.79
N SER A 203 31.16 -0.75 11.75
CA SER A 203 30.74 0.59 11.32
C SER A 203 29.31 0.63 10.78
N SER A 204 28.72 1.83 10.69
CA SER A 204 27.40 2.04 10.12
C SER A 204 27.33 1.54 8.67
N ILE A 205 26.14 1.07 8.24
CA ILE A 205 25.89 0.59 6.88
C ILE A 205 26.28 1.65 5.82
N ILE A 206 26.11 2.93 6.15
CA ILE A 206 26.46 4.05 5.26
C ILE A 206 27.98 4.12 5.07
N ASP A 207 28.75 4.01 6.16
CA ASP A 207 30.21 4.08 6.14
C ASP A 207 30.80 2.84 5.48
N GLN A 208 30.24 1.66 5.78
CA GLN A 208 30.59 0.42 5.09
C GLN A 208 30.47 0.57 3.57
N SER A 209 29.32 1.11 3.11
CA SER A 209 29.04 1.27 1.69
C SER A 209 29.99 2.27 1.03
N ARG A 210 30.34 3.38 1.69
CA ARG A 210 31.29 4.37 1.17
C ARG A 210 32.68 3.76 1.05
N ALA A 211 33.23 3.24 2.14
CA ALA A 211 34.57 2.68 2.17
C ALA A 211 34.74 1.50 1.18
N ALA A 212 33.75 0.61 1.09
CA ALA A 212 33.80 -0.48 0.12
C ALA A 212 33.63 -0.02 -1.33
N SER A 213 32.93 1.09 -1.58
CA SER A 213 32.87 1.68 -2.93
C SER A 213 34.22 2.23 -3.36
N ASP A 214 34.95 2.88 -2.45
CA ASP A 214 36.26 3.45 -2.76
C ASP A 214 37.30 2.34 -2.99
N LYS A 215 37.29 1.30 -2.15
CA LYS A 215 38.10 0.10 -2.35
C LYS A 215 37.76 -0.61 -3.66
N TRP A 216 36.48 -0.76 -3.99
CA TRP A 216 36.07 -1.33 -5.27
C TRP A 216 36.62 -0.55 -6.46
N LYS A 217 36.60 0.79 -6.42
CA LYS A 217 37.17 1.61 -7.51
C LYS A 217 38.68 1.41 -7.63
N ALA A 218 39.38 1.28 -6.51
CA ALA A 218 40.83 1.06 -6.45
C ALA A 218 41.28 -0.38 -6.78
N LEU A 219 40.37 -1.36 -6.82
CA LEU A 219 40.72 -2.74 -7.20
C LEU A 219 41.25 -2.84 -8.64
N SER A 220 42.11 -3.83 -8.88
CA SER A 220 42.58 -4.16 -10.23
C SER A 220 41.42 -4.62 -11.12
N GLU A 221 41.59 -4.43 -12.43
CA GLU A 221 40.56 -4.82 -13.39
C GLU A 221 40.37 -6.34 -13.44
N ASP A 222 41.42 -7.14 -13.19
CA ASP A 222 41.33 -8.61 -13.18
C ASP A 222 40.40 -9.13 -12.07
N VAL A 223 40.51 -8.56 -10.87
CA VAL A 223 39.64 -8.92 -9.74
C VAL A 223 38.21 -8.47 -10.02
N LYS A 224 38.03 -7.25 -10.53
CA LYS A 224 36.71 -6.76 -10.96
C LYS A 224 36.11 -7.65 -12.04
N GLN A 225 36.91 -8.09 -13.01
CA GLN A 225 36.50 -8.95 -14.11
C GLN A 225 36.01 -10.29 -13.61
N THR A 226 36.70 -10.91 -12.64
CA THR A 226 36.22 -12.13 -11.99
C THR A 226 34.81 -11.98 -11.41
N TYR A 227 34.51 -10.84 -10.76
CA TYR A 227 33.16 -10.56 -10.25
C TYR A 227 32.16 -10.21 -11.36
N LYS A 228 32.58 -9.55 -12.44
CA LYS A 228 31.75 -9.32 -13.63
C LYS A 228 31.37 -10.65 -14.26
N ASP A 229 32.31 -11.57 -14.44
CA ASP A 229 32.07 -12.89 -15.02
C ASP A 229 31.10 -13.69 -14.15
N LYS A 230 31.34 -13.78 -12.83
CA LYS A 230 30.39 -14.38 -11.86
C LYS A 230 28.99 -13.77 -11.96
N ALA A 231 28.89 -12.45 -12.09
CA ALA A 231 27.59 -11.78 -12.21
C ALA A 231 26.92 -12.07 -13.56
N THR A 232 27.66 -12.19 -14.66
CA THR A 232 27.11 -12.56 -15.96
C THR A 232 26.63 -14.01 -15.98
N GLU A 233 27.37 -14.94 -15.37
CA GLU A 233 26.96 -16.34 -15.23
C GLU A 233 25.70 -16.46 -14.36
N ALA A 234 25.68 -15.78 -13.20
CA ALA A 234 24.51 -15.75 -12.33
C ALA A 234 23.28 -15.12 -13.02
N LYS A 235 23.50 -14.13 -13.89
CA LYS A 235 22.45 -13.54 -14.74
C LYS A 235 21.89 -14.54 -15.74
N LYS A 236 22.75 -15.30 -16.42
CA LYS A 236 22.31 -16.36 -17.35
C LYS A 236 21.46 -17.40 -16.62
N LYS A 237 21.94 -17.96 -15.50
CA LYS A 237 21.19 -18.91 -14.68
C LYS A 237 19.83 -18.38 -14.22
N TYR A 238 19.75 -17.09 -13.88
CA TYR A 238 18.49 -16.44 -13.53
C TYR A 238 17.55 -16.29 -14.73
N GLU A 239 18.07 -15.98 -15.93
CA GLU A 239 17.26 -15.89 -17.15
C GLU A 239 16.64 -17.25 -17.50
N ASP A 240 17.43 -18.33 -17.40
CA ASP A 240 16.95 -19.70 -17.60
C ASP A 240 15.86 -20.06 -16.58
N ALA A 241 16.15 -19.89 -15.28
CA ALA A 241 15.19 -20.15 -14.21
C ALA A 241 13.93 -19.27 -14.31
N LYS A 242 14.04 -18.06 -14.88
CA LYS A 242 12.90 -17.16 -15.12
C LYS A 242 12.04 -17.66 -16.27
N ILE A 243 12.62 -18.23 -17.32
CA ILE A 243 11.87 -18.85 -18.42
C ILE A 243 11.13 -20.09 -17.89
N GLU A 244 11.81 -20.96 -17.14
CA GLU A 244 11.17 -22.10 -16.47
C GLU A 244 10.02 -21.67 -15.56
N TYR A 245 10.24 -20.63 -14.77
CA TYR A 245 9.21 -20.04 -13.92
C TYR A 245 8.05 -19.45 -14.72
N GLN A 246 8.28 -18.85 -15.88
CA GLN A 246 7.20 -18.37 -16.73
C GLN A 246 6.39 -19.54 -17.33
N ASN A 247 7.08 -20.61 -17.71
CA ASN A 247 6.46 -21.81 -18.25
C ASN A 247 5.66 -22.60 -17.21
N SER A 248 5.97 -22.48 -15.91
CA SER A 248 5.21 -23.16 -14.86
C SER A 248 3.80 -22.57 -14.58
N PHE A 249 3.45 -21.45 -15.23
CA PHE A 249 2.10 -20.86 -15.21
C PHE A 249 1.23 -21.26 -16.41
N LEU A 250 1.79 -21.96 -17.39
CA LEU A 250 1.07 -22.52 -18.54
C LEU A 250 0.57 -23.93 -18.21
#